data_AF-A0A941KHD0-F1
#
_entry.id   AF-A0A941KHD0-F1
#
_cell.length_a   1.000
_cell.length_b   1.000
_cell.length_c   1.000
_cell.angle_alpha   90.00
_cell.angle_beta   90.00
_cell.angle_gamma   90.00
#
_symmetry.space_group_name_H-M   'P 1'
#
loop_
_entity.id
_entity.type
_entity.pdbx_description
1 polymer ?
#
loop_
_entity_poly.entity_id
_entity_poly.type
_entity_poly.pdbx_seq_one_letter_code
_entity_poly.pdbx_strand_id
1 'polypeptide(L)'
;MVRYKSRLLEWWFAICTVGFGLWLSLPVESMSTGAFEDLTRWLDEREWAFLFGITGFAHSISLYVNGRRWWTPFSRTLMLVVNSMCYGLFALGFALTYWPTTATFTYGVMILGAAFICIFRAVKDCVHAVEVYRA
;
A
#
# COMPACT_ATOMS: atom_id res chain seq x y z
N MET A 1 -3.74 -30.07 3.59
CA MET A 1 -3.22 -28.72 3.91
C MET A 1 -3.63 -27.81 2.75
N VAL A 2 -4.63 -26.93 2.95
CA VAL A 2 -5.09 -26.03 1.86
C VAL A 2 -3.93 -25.08 1.54
N ARG A 3 -3.33 -25.27 0.38
CA ARG A 3 -2.16 -24.51 -0.08
C ARG A 3 -2.68 -23.15 -0.57
N TYR A 4 -2.70 -22.14 0.29
CA TYR A 4 -2.94 -20.78 -0.16
C TYR A 4 -1.90 -20.46 -1.25
N LYS A 5 -2.35 -20.08 -2.46
CA LYS A 5 -1.46 -19.61 -3.53
C LYS A 5 -0.52 -18.55 -2.94
N SER A 6 0.78 -18.63 -3.24
CA SER A 6 1.74 -17.66 -2.68
C SER A 6 1.26 -16.24 -3.01
N ARG A 7 1.22 -15.40 -1.97
CA ARG A 7 0.78 -14.00 -2.04
C ARG A 7 1.99 -13.09 -2.20
N LEU A 8 2.94 -13.53 -3.02
CA LEU A 8 4.26 -12.91 -3.11
C LEU A 8 4.17 -11.45 -3.53
N LEU A 9 3.27 -11.12 -4.47
CA LEU A 9 3.03 -9.74 -4.91
C LEU A 9 2.50 -8.84 -3.78
N GLU A 10 1.60 -9.35 -2.94
CA GLU A 10 0.98 -8.60 -1.85
C GLU A 10 1.98 -8.37 -0.70
N TRP A 11 2.80 -9.38 -0.40
CA TRP A 11 3.94 -9.25 0.52
C TRP A 11 4.99 -8.28 0.02
N TRP A 12 5.37 -8.38 -1.26
CA TRP A 12 6.30 -7.45 -1.89
C TRP A 12 5.77 -6.01 -1.78
N PHE A 13 4.49 -5.80 -2.09
CA PHE A 13 3.84 -4.50 -1.97
C PHE A 13 3.88 -3.95 -0.54
N ALA A 14 3.55 -4.75 0.46
CA ALA A 14 3.59 -4.34 1.86
C ALA A 14 5.01 -3.98 2.34
N ILE A 15 6.01 -4.81 1.98
CA ILE A 15 7.42 -4.58 2.33
C ILE A 15 7.97 -3.34 1.62
N CYS A 16 7.62 -3.11 0.35
CA CYS A 16 7.98 -1.89 -0.36
C CYS A 16 7.42 -0.64 0.34
N THR A 17 6.18 -0.67 0.84
CA THR A 17 5.63 0.45 1.63
C THR A 17 6.42 0.71 2.91
N VAL A 18 6.76 -0.35 3.66
CA VAL A 18 7.59 -0.21 4.87
C VAL A 18 8.96 0.37 4.51
N GLY A 19 9.61 -0.20 3.50
CA GLY A 19 10.92 0.25 3.04
C GLY A 19 10.91 1.70 2.57
N PHE A 20 9.85 2.12 1.87
CA PHE A 20 9.68 3.50 1.43
C PHE A 20 9.47 4.46 2.61
N GLY A 21 8.64 4.10 3.60
CA GLY A 21 8.49 4.89 4.83
C GLY A 21 9.79 5.00 5.62
N LEU A 22 10.56 3.91 5.72
CA LEU A 22 11.89 3.93 6.35
C LEU A 22 12.88 4.79 5.56
N TRP A 23 12.85 4.73 4.24
CA TRP A 23 13.72 5.54 3.38
C TRP A 23 13.42 7.03 3.55
N LEU A 24 12.15 7.43 3.56
CA LEU A 24 11.72 8.82 3.84
C LEU A 24 12.07 9.26 5.27
N SER A 25 12.21 8.34 6.22
CA SER A 25 12.58 8.66 7.60
C SER A 25 14.06 8.99 7.79
N LEU A 26 14.89 8.72 6.78
CA LEU A 26 16.31 9.08 6.81
C LEU A 26 16.45 10.61 6.85
N PRO A 27 17.48 11.15 7.53
CA PRO A 27 17.69 12.60 7.64
C PRO A 27 18.27 13.18 6.34
N VAL A 28 17.53 13.05 5.25
CA VAL A 28 17.86 13.55 3.91
C VAL A 28 16.65 14.33 3.43
N GLU A 29 16.84 15.50 2.83
CA GLU A 29 15.73 16.30 2.30
C GLU A 29 15.31 15.78 0.91
N SER A 30 14.63 14.64 0.87
CA SER A 30 14.26 13.99 -0.39
C SER A 30 13.09 14.66 -1.09
N MET A 31 12.24 15.40 -0.35
CA MET A 31 11.09 16.13 -0.87
C MET A 31 11.31 17.66 -0.98
N SER A 32 12.56 18.13 -0.99
CA SER A 32 12.92 19.56 -1.05
C SER A 32 12.68 20.25 -2.40
N THR A 33 12.46 19.48 -3.47
CA THR A 33 12.32 20.05 -4.83
C THR A 33 10.88 20.44 -5.12
N GLY A 34 10.67 21.39 -6.06
CA GLY A 34 9.34 21.84 -6.47
C GLY A 34 8.43 20.73 -7.04
N ALA A 35 8.99 19.57 -7.41
CA ALA A 35 8.20 18.41 -7.83
C ALA A 35 7.33 17.82 -6.71
N PHE A 36 7.60 18.16 -5.45
CA PHE A 36 6.87 17.68 -4.26
C PHE A 36 6.06 18.79 -3.59
N GLU A 37 5.88 19.95 -4.22
CA GLU A 37 5.24 21.11 -3.61
C GLU A 37 3.83 20.79 -3.10
N ASP A 38 3.00 20.12 -3.89
CA ASP A 38 1.64 19.77 -3.44
C ASP A 38 1.62 18.66 -2.37
N LEU A 39 2.57 17.71 -2.43
CA LEU A 39 2.68 16.65 -1.43
C LEU A 39 3.10 17.20 -0.06
N THR A 40 4.07 18.13 -0.06
CA THR A 40 4.58 18.78 1.17
C THR A 40 3.60 19.78 1.76
N ARG A 41 2.65 20.30 0.96
CA ARG A 41 1.50 21.08 1.47
C ARG A 41 0.49 20.23 2.23
N TRP A 42 0.37 18.94 1.94
CA TRP A 42 -0.58 18.05 2.61
C TRP A 42 -0.03 17.50 3.91
N LEU A 43 1.21 17.01 3.89
CA LEU A 43 1.94 16.47 5.03
C LEU A 43 3.43 16.76 4.83
N ASP A 44 4.16 16.98 5.92
CA ASP A 44 5.61 17.08 5.84
C ASP A 44 6.26 15.73 5.48
N GLU A 45 7.55 15.73 5.12
CA GLU A 45 8.27 14.52 4.73
C GLU A 45 8.28 13.44 5.85
N ARG A 46 8.30 13.86 7.12
CA ARG A 46 8.34 12.94 8.28
C ARG A 46 6.97 12.32 8.54
N GLU A 47 5.90 13.07 8.35
CA GLU A 47 4.52 12.63 8.42
C GLU A 47 4.23 11.64 7.30
N TRP A 48 4.71 11.90 6.09
CA TRP A 48 4.68 10.92 5.00
C TRP A 48 5.48 9.66 5.32
N ALA A 49 6.70 9.79 5.85
CA ALA A 49 7.52 8.66 6.29
C ALA A 49 6.78 7.80 7.31
N PHE A 50 6.17 8.44 8.32
CA PHE A 50 5.38 7.78 9.34
C PHE A 50 4.16 7.08 8.73
N LEU A 51 3.39 7.76 7.88
CA LEU A 51 2.18 7.22 7.25
C LEU A 51 2.47 5.99 6.40
N PHE A 52 3.50 6.03 5.54
CA PHE A 52 3.92 4.86 4.76
C PHE A 52 4.44 3.75 5.67
N GLY A 53 5.29 4.08 6.64
CA GLY A 53 5.86 3.11 7.58
C GLY A 53 4.79 2.35 8.36
N ILE A 54 3.87 3.07 9.02
CA ILE A 54 2.82 2.45 9.84
C ILE A 54 1.83 1.66 8.99
N THR A 55 1.47 2.17 7.81
CA THR A 55 0.51 1.51 6.91
C THR A 55 1.10 0.22 6.33
N GLY A 56 2.36 0.26 5.87
CA GLY A 56 3.06 -0.92 5.37
C GLY A 56 3.26 -1.98 6.45
N PHE A 57 3.57 -1.55 7.67
CA PHE A 57 3.77 -2.44 8.81
C PHE A 57 2.45 -3.10 9.24
N ALA A 58 1.38 -2.33 9.38
CA ALA A 58 0.05 -2.84 9.68
C ALA A 58 -0.47 -3.79 8.58
N HIS A 59 -0.20 -3.48 7.30
CA HIS A 59 -0.53 -4.38 6.19
C HIS A 59 0.28 -5.70 6.27
N SER A 60 1.57 -5.63 6.59
CA SER A 60 2.41 -6.83 6.81
C SER A 60 1.90 -7.69 7.97
N ILE A 61 1.47 -7.08 9.08
CA ILE A 61 0.84 -7.81 10.20
C ILE A 61 -0.47 -8.46 9.75
N SER A 62 -1.31 -7.75 8.99
CA SER A 62 -2.57 -8.29 8.50
C SER A 62 -2.35 -9.51 7.59
N LEU A 63 -1.30 -9.50 6.76
CA LEU A 63 -0.89 -10.64 5.92
C LEU A 63 -0.38 -11.82 6.76
N TYR A 64 0.37 -11.56 7.82
CA TYR A 64 0.87 -12.58 8.73
C TYR A 64 -0.25 -13.28 9.51
N VAL A 65 -1.29 -12.55 9.91
CA VAL A 65 -2.43 -13.08 10.67
C VAL A 65 -3.48 -13.72 9.74
N ASN A 66 -3.47 -13.40 8.44
CA ASN A 66 -4.44 -13.90 7.48
C ASN A 66 -4.46 -15.44 7.38
N GLY A 67 -5.65 -16.02 7.51
CA GLY A 67 -5.86 -17.48 7.52
C GLY A 67 -5.97 -18.09 8.92
N ARG A 68 -5.78 -17.31 10.00
CA ARG A 68 -5.94 -17.79 11.39
C ARG A 68 -7.39 -17.84 11.86
N ARG A 69 -8.26 -16.98 11.33
CA ARG A 69 -9.71 -16.94 11.62
C ARG A 69 -10.49 -16.52 10.38
N TRP A 70 -11.78 -16.88 10.34
CA TRP A 70 -12.66 -16.60 9.20
C TRP A 70 -12.75 -15.11 8.81
N TRP A 71 -12.57 -14.19 9.77
CA TRP A 71 -12.66 -12.75 9.53
C TRP A 71 -11.33 -12.10 9.07
N THR A 72 -10.20 -12.80 9.20
CA THR A 72 -8.87 -12.24 8.89
C THR A 72 -8.67 -11.82 7.42
N PRO A 73 -9.35 -12.40 6.41
CA PRO A 73 -9.30 -11.88 5.04
C PRO A 73 -9.85 -10.46 4.90
N PHE A 74 -10.83 -10.06 5.72
CA PHE A 74 -11.40 -8.72 5.68
C PHE A 74 -10.43 -7.67 6.20
N SER A 75 -9.75 -7.94 7.33
CA SER A 75 -8.76 -7.01 7.88
C SER A 75 -7.57 -6.83 6.93
N ARG A 76 -7.11 -7.90 6.28
CA ARG A 76 -6.10 -7.84 5.22
C ARG A 76 -6.59 -6.98 4.05
N THR A 77 -7.80 -7.21 3.55
CA THR A 77 -8.36 -6.45 2.43
C THR A 77 -8.47 -4.96 2.76
N LEU A 78 -8.91 -4.63 3.98
CA LEU A 78 -8.95 -3.25 4.47
C LEU A 78 -7.55 -2.62 4.46
N MET A 79 -6.56 -3.30 5.04
CA MET A 79 -5.20 -2.77 5.10
C MET A 79 -4.56 -2.64 3.72
N LEU A 80 -4.86 -3.56 2.80
CA LEU A 80 -4.43 -3.45 1.41
C LEU A 80 -5.01 -2.20 0.75
N VAL A 81 -6.31 -1.92 0.94
CA VAL A 81 -6.96 -0.72 0.40
C VAL A 81 -6.32 0.54 0.98
N VAL A 82 -6.14 0.60 2.30
CA VAL A 82 -5.47 1.76 2.96
C VAL A 82 -4.06 1.95 2.41
N ASN A 83 -3.28 0.88 2.28
CA ASN A 83 -1.93 0.93 1.69
C ASN A 83 -1.95 1.43 0.23
N SER A 84 -2.94 0.99 -0.55
CA SER A 84 -3.13 1.44 -1.93
C SER A 84 -3.46 2.92 -2.01
N MET A 85 -4.24 3.44 -1.06
CA MET A 85 -4.58 4.86 -0.99
C MET A 85 -3.36 5.74 -0.72
N CYS A 86 -2.38 5.29 0.07
CA CYS A 86 -1.12 6.04 0.27
C CYS A 86 -0.40 6.31 -1.07
N TYR A 87 -0.23 5.28 -1.91
CA TYR A 87 0.34 5.47 -3.25
C TYR A 87 -0.59 6.25 -4.19
N GLY A 88 -1.90 6.12 -4.02
CA GLY A 88 -2.91 6.88 -4.74
C GLY A 88 -2.79 8.38 -4.51
N LEU A 89 -2.67 8.77 -3.25
CA LEU A 89 -2.42 10.16 -2.85
C LEU A 89 -1.07 10.64 -3.36
N PHE A 90 -0.02 9.84 -3.25
CA PHE A 90 1.29 10.19 -3.80
C PHE A 90 1.24 10.46 -5.31
N ALA A 91 0.62 9.55 -6.08
CA ALA A 91 0.43 9.72 -7.52
C ALA A 91 -0.44 10.95 -7.84
N LEU A 92 -1.49 11.20 -7.07
CA LEU A 92 -2.33 12.38 -7.24
C LEU A 92 -1.56 13.68 -7.00
N GLY A 93 -0.74 13.75 -5.95
CA GLY A 93 0.08 14.93 -5.67
C GLY A 93 1.02 15.25 -6.83
N PHE A 94 1.74 14.25 -7.36
CA PHE A 94 2.57 14.47 -8.55
C PHE A 94 1.77 14.83 -9.80
N ALA A 95 0.57 14.28 -9.97
CA ALA A 95 -0.29 14.61 -11.11
C ALA A 95 -0.75 16.07 -11.07
N LEU A 96 -1.02 16.60 -9.88
CA LEU A 96 -1.43 17.99 -9.65
C LEU A 96 -0.25 18.96 -9.85
N THR A 97 0.95 18.60 -9.38
CA THR A 97 2.13 19.43 -9.55
C THR A 97 2.60 19.45 -11.00
N TYR A 98 2.95 18.28 -11.56
CA TYR A 98 3.35 18.13 -12.96
C TYR A 98 3.38 16.65 -13.40
N TRP A 99 2.30 16.20 -14.05
CA TRP A 99 2.13 14.82 -14.51
C TRP A 99 3.09 14.31 -15.62
N PRO A 100 3.66 15.13 -16.54
CA PRO A 100 4.41 14.59 -17.69
C PRO A 100 5.87 14.13 -17.42
N THR A 101 6.54 14.54 -16.34
CA THR A 101 8.01 14.27 -16.18
C THR A 101 8.43 13.66 -14.86
N THR A 102 7.52 13.44 -13.91
CA THR A 102 7.90 12.82 -12.64
C THR A 102 7.91 11.31 -12.80
N ALA A 103 9.11 10.70 -12.90
CA ALA A 103 9.25 9.23 -12.91
C ALA A 103 8.49 8.58 -11.74
N THR A 104 8.46 9.27 -10.59
CA THR A 104 7.68 8.91 -9.39
C THR A 104 6.18 8.79 -9.64
N PHE A 105 5.57 9.64 -10.48
CA PHE A 105 4.17 9.49 -10.88
C PHE A 105 3.96 8.18 -11.65
N THR A 106 4.79 7.89 -12.65
CA THR A 106 4.71 6.65 -13.43
C THR A 106 4.83 5.42 -12.54
N TYR A 107 5.81 5.40 -11.62
CA TYR A 107 5.97 4.30 -10.67
C TYR A 107 4.78 4.19 -9.70
N GLY A 108 4.24 5.32 -9.22
CA GLY A 108 3.05 5.36 -8.39
C GLY A 108 1.83 4.74 -9.08
N VAL A 109 1.58 5.09 -10.34
CA VAL A 109 0.48 4.52 -11.15
C VAL A 109 0.69 3.03 -11.40
N MET A 110 1.91 2.58 -11.70
CA MET A 110 2.19 1.14 -11.88
C MET A 110 1.96 0.35 -10.59
N ILE A 111 2.36 0.91 -9.44
CA ILE A 111 2.12 0.33 -8.12
C ILE A 111 0.62 0.26 -7.82
N LEU A 112 -0.17 1.28 -8.19
CA LEU A 112 -1.64 1.22 -8.10
C LEU A 112 -2.24 0.10 -8.95
N GLY A 113 -1.70 -0.14 -10.15
CA GLY A 113 -2.10 -1.28 -10.98
C GLY A 113 -1.83 -2.62 -10.29
N ALA A 114 -0.64 -2.79 -9.70
CA ALA A 114 -0.30 -3.98 -8.91
C ALA A 114 -1.21 -4.13 -7.67
N ALA A 115 -1.54 -3.02 -7.02
CA ALA A 115 -2.46 -2.97 -5.89
C ALA A 115 -3.88 -3.40 -6.29
N PHE A 116 -4.39 -2.99 -7.45
CA PHE A 116 -5.70 -3.41 -7.96
C PHE A 116 -5.78 -4.92 -8.18
N ILE A 117 -4.72 -5.53 -8.73
CA ILE A 117 -4.61 -6.99 -8.87
C ILE A 117 -4.66 -7.67 -7.49
N CYS A 118 -3.96 -7.11 -6.50
CA CYS A 118 -3.99 -7.63 -5.13
C CYS A 118 -5.40 -7.51 -4.53
N ILE A 119 -6.09 -6.38 -4.73
CA ILE A 119 -7.44 -6.13 -4.20
C ILE A 119 -8.43 -7.12 -4.80
N PHE A 120 -8.38 -7.33 -6.12
CA PHE A 120 -9.25 -8.29 -6.78
C PHE A 120 -9.09 -9.71 -6.22
N ARG A 121 -7.85 -10.15 -5.97
CA ARG A 121 -7.58 -11.43 -5.31
C ARG A 121 -8.04 -11.43 -3.86
N ALA A 122 -7.86 -10.31 -3.16
CA ALA A 122 -8.25 -10.16 -1.77
C ALA A 122 -9.76 -10.29 -1.56
N VAL A 123 -10.57 -9.69 -2.46
CA VAL A 123 -12.03 -9.78 -2.43
C VAL A 123 -12.50 -11.23 -2.66
N LYS A 124 -11.88 -11.96 -3.59
CA LYS A 124 -12.20 -13.38 -3.82
C LYS A 124 -11.97 -14.22 -2.56
N ASP A 125 -10.88 -13.97 -1.83
CA ASP A 125 -10.61 -14.65 -0.56
C ASP A 125 -11.67 -14.33 0.50
N CYS A 126 -12.18 -13.09 0.55
CA CYS A 126 -13.26 -12.72 1.46
C CYS A 126 -14.57 -13.45 1.12
N VAL A 127 -14.93 -13.54 -0.16
CA VAL A 127 -16.12 -14.29 -0.61
C VAL A 127 -16.01 -15.76 -0.20
N HIS A 128 -14.85 -16.37 -0.45
CA HIS A 128 -14.61 -17.77 -0.06
C HIS A 128 -14.68 -17.97 1.47
N ALA A 129 -14.18 -17.02 2.26
CA ALA A 129 -14.27 -17.09 3.71
C ALA A 129 -15.73 -17.03 4.22
N VAL A 130 -16.59 -16.26 3.54
CA VAL A 130 -18.03 -16.20 3.85
C VAL A 130 -18.73 -17.51 3.48
N GLU A 131 -18.39 -18.10 2.33
CA GLU A 131 -18.93 -19.41 1.91
C GLU A 131 -18.59 -20.50 2.92
N VAL A 132 -17.33 -20.57 3.36
CA VAL A 132 -16.87 -21.56 4.36
C VAL A 132 -17.51 -21.34 5.72
N TYR A 133 -17.74 -20.08 6.14
CA TYR A 133 -18.40 -19.79 7.41
C TYR A 133 -19.89 -20.13 7.42
N ARG A 134 -20.55 -20.12 6.25
CA ARG A 134 -21.98 -20.43 6.09
C ARG A 134 -22.28 -21.92 5.88
N ALA A 135 -21.28 -22.72 5.51
CA ALA A 135 -21.39 -24.16 5.30
C ALA A 135 -21.26 -24.93 6.63
#